data_AF-A0A8S3DEY3-F1
#
_entry.id   AF-A0A8S3DEY3-F1
#
_cell.length_a   1.000
_cell.length_b   1.000
_cell.length_c   1.000
_cell.angle_alpha   90.00
_cell.angle_beta   90.00
_cell.angle_gamma   90.00
#
_symmetry.space_group_name_H-M   'P 1'
#
loop_
_entity.id
_entity.type
_entity.pdbx_description
1 polymer ?
#
loop_
_entity_poly.entity_id
_entity_poly.type
_entity_poly.pdbx_seq_one_letter_code
_entity_poly.pdbx_strand_id
1 'polypeptide(L)'
;KDGFVWAETLNKGDEIRVLLSTHANETQWEEVVEITDVHKQGLMAPLTEQGTIVVNNVHASCYALVKSHKVAHFALAPYRLYHRLFGQLSDTDLMTKPILSYASTLLHFFKNLPIAKDLIF
;
A
#
# COMPACT_ATOMS: atom_id res chain seq x y z
N LYS A 1 9.45 8.33 -11.44
CA LYS A 1 9.55 7.16 -10.54
C LYS A 1 9.08 7.63 -9.17
N ASP A 2 8.12 6.96 -8.54
CA ASP A 2 7.40 7.46 -7.34
C ASP A 2 8.21 7.32 -6.03
N GLY A 3 9.52 7.06 -6.09
CA GLY A 3 10.40 6.97 -4.92
C GLY A 3 10.27 5.70 -4.07
N PHE A 4 9.42 4.73 -4.46
CA PHE A 4 9.25 3.45 -3.77
C PHE A 4 10.00 2.32 -4.47
N VAL A 5 10.52 1.39 -3.66
CA VAL A 5 11.26 0.19 -4.07
C VAL A 5 10.59 -1.03 -3.43
N TRP A 6 10.69 -2.17 -4.10
CA TRP A 6 10.13 -3.43 -3.60
C TRP A 6 10.97 -3.99 -2.46
N ALA A 7 10.30 -4.50 -1.42
CA ALA A 7 10.97 -5.12 -0.28
C ALA A 7 11.84 -6.32 -0.72
N GLU A 8 11.39 -7.09 -1.71
CA GLU A 8 12.16 -8.23 -2.27
C GLU A 8 13.44 -7.81 -3.02
N THR A 9 13.55 -6.54 -3.43
CA THR A 9 14.71 -6.05 -4.18
C THR A 9 15.73 -5.31 -3.31
N LEU A 10 15.42 -5.10 -2.03
CA LEU A 10 16.31 -4.40 -1.11
C LEU A 10 17.54 -5.24 -0.80
N ASN A 11 18.68 -4.57 -0.68
CA ASN A 11 19.95 -5.14 -0.26
C ASN A 11 20.48 -4.41 0.98
N LYS A 12 21.37 -5.09 1.71
CA LYS A 12 22.13 -4.44 2.78
C LYS A 12 22.95 -3.28 2.19
N GLY A 13 22.92 -2.14 2.85
CA GLY A 13 23.54 -0.90 2.36
C GLY A 13 22.60 0.02 1.58
N ASP A 14 21.39 -0.45 1.23
CA ASP A 14 20.37 0.44 0.65
C ASP A 14 19.86 1.43 1.72
N GLU A 15 19.48 2.64 1.29
CA GLU A 15 18.90 3.64 2.18
C GLU A 15 17.37 3.60 2.12
N ILE A 16 16.73 3.57 3.29
CA ILE A 16 15.28 3.63 3.45
C ILE A 16 14.86 4.85 4.27
N ARG A 17 13.62 5.30 4.08
CA ARG A 17 13.09 6.48 4.75
C ARG A 17 12.42 6.09 6.08
N VAL A 18 12.97 6.61 7.17
CA VAL A 18 12.50 6.40 8.54
C VAL A 18 11.98 7.71 9.12
N LEU A 19 10.94 7.65 9.94
CA LEU A 19 10.30 8.77 10.61
C LEU A 19 11.01 9.01 11.95
N LEU A 20 11.63 10.18 12.13
CA LEU A 20 12.33 10.55 13.36
C LEU A 20 11.36 10.94 14.47
N SER A 21 10.30 11.67 14.10
CA SER A 21 9.30 12.15 15.04
C SER A 21 7.92 12.12 14.39
N THR A 22 7.01 11.40 15.04
CA THR A 22 5.60 11.32 14.66
C THR A 22 4.91 12.68 14.72
N HIS A 23 5.38 13.59 15.59
CA HIS A 23 4.78 14.91 15.77
C HIS A 23 5.24 15.95 14.75
N ALA A 24 6.47 15.83 14.23
CA ALA A 24 7.03 16.78 13.28
C ALA A 24 6.89 16.32 11.81
N ASN A 25 6.40 15.10 11.57
CA ASN A 25 6.40 14.45 10.25
C ASN A 25 7.79 14.51 9.58
N GLU A 26 8.83 14.46 10.40
CA GLU A 26 10.22 14.59 9.99
C GLU A 26 10.77 13.21 9.65
N THR A 27 11.48 13.14 8.52
CA THR A 27 12.01 11.88 7.99
C THR A 27 13.49 11.98 7.73
N GLN A 28 14.20 10.89 7.99
CA GLN A 28 15.60 10.72 7.69
C GLN A 28 15.82 9.47 6.82
N TRP A 29 16.93 9.46 6.09
CA TRP A 29 17.43 8.27 5.40
C TRP A 29 18.31 7.46 6.34
N GLU A 30 18.02 6.16 6.46
CA GLU A 30 18.78 5.21 7.25
C GLU A 30 19.20 4.01 6.40
N GLU A 31 20.36 3.45 6.70
CA GLU A 31 20.92 2.31 5.98
C GLU A 31 20.29 0.99 6.45
N VAL A 32 19.95 0.11 5.51
CA VAL A 32 19.52 -1.26 5.79
C VAL A 32 20.73 -2.09 6.22
N VAL A 33 20.78 -2.45 7.50
CA VAL A 33 21.89 -3.23 8.09
C VAL A 33 21.71 -4.75 7.99
N GLU A 34 20.47 -5.21 7.90
CA GLU A 34 20.09 -6.63 7.91
C GLU A 34 18.73 -6.82 7.22
N ILE A 35 18.58 -7.95 6.51
CA ILE A 35 17.32 -8.37 5.88
C ILE A 35 17.07 -9.82 6.27
N THR A 36 15.88 -10.10 6.80
CA THR A 36 15.45 -11.44 7.21
C THR A 36 14.02 -11.71 6.78
N ASP A 37 13.76 -12.92 6.29
CA ASP A 37 12.41 -13.38 5.97
C ASP A 37 11.72 -13.93 7.22
N VAL A 38 10.50 -13.46 7.47
CA VAL A 38 9.72 -13.86 8.66
C VAL A 38 8.33 -14.32 8.24
N HIS A 39 7.97 -15.54 8.62
CA HIS A 39 6.62 -16.08 8.41
C HIS A 39 5.75 -15.79 9.63
N LYS A 40 4.66 -15.04 9.45
CA LYS A 40 3.65 -14.73 10.47
C LYS A 40 2.24 -15.00 9.95
N GLN A 41 1.32 -15.26 10.86
CA GLN A 41 -0.10 -15.40 10.53
C GLN A 41 -0.78 -14.02 10.53
N GLY A 42 -1.61 -13.79 9.51
CA GLY A 42 -2.35 -12.54 9.34
C GLY A 42 -1.57 -11.46 8.60
N LEU A 43 -2.30 -10.63 7.86
CA LEU A 43 -1.76 -9.46 7.14
C LEU A 43 -2.75 -8.30 7.30
N MET A 44 -2.22 -7.11 7.58
CA MET A 44 -3.02 -5.90 7.71
C MET A 44 -2.37 -4.78 6.90
N ALA A 45 -3.09 -4.28 5.90
CA ALA A 45 -2.66 -3.18 5.04
C ALA A 45 -3.83 -2.18 4.89
N PRO A 46 -4.00 -1.25 5.85
CA PRO A 46 -5.11 -0.31 5.79
C PRO A 46 -4.88 0.68 4.64
N LEU A 47 -5.92 0.88 3.82
CA LEU A 47 -5.87 1.77 2.68
C LEU A 47 -6.06 3.22 3.14
N THR A 48 -4.96 3.97 3.24
CA THR A 48 -5.02 5.40 3.51
C THR A 48 -5.37 6.18 2.24
N GLU A 49 -5.84 7.43 2.39
CA GLU A 49 -6.08 8.30 1.23
C GLU A 49 -4.80 8.60 0.46
N GLN A 50 -3.68 8.76 1.17
CA GLN A 50 -2.37 9.01 0.57
C GLN A 50 -1.79 7.77 -0.10
N GLY A 51 -2.24 6.57 0.29
CA GLY A 51 -1.69 5.30 -0.19
C GLY A 51 -0.32 4.96 0.41
N THR A 52 0.06 5.66 1.48
CA THR A 52 1.27 5.42 2.27
C THR A 52 0.90 5.24 3.74
N ILE A 53 1.77 4.55 4.46
CA ILE A 53 1.64 4.27 5.89
C ILE A 53 3.01 4.25 6.54
N VAL A 54 3.07 4.66 7.81
CA VAL A 54 4.27 4.49 8.63
C VAL A 54 4.04 3.31 9.58
N VAL A 55 4.91 2.29 9.50
CA VAL A 55 4.86 1.11 10.36
C VAL A 55 6.24 0.96 11.00
N ASN A 56 6.30 0.90 12.33
CA ASN A 56 7.56 0.85 13.08
C ASN A 56 8.55 1.93 12.61
N ASN A 57 8.05 3.16 12.46
CA ASN A 57 8.79 4.31 11.96
C ASN A 57 9.28 4.22 10.51
N VAL A 58 9.05 3.13 9.77
CA VAL A 58 9.43 3.03 8.35
C VAL A 58 8.31 3.56 7.48
N HIS A 59 8.63 4.45 6.53
CA HIS A 59 7.68 4.98 5.56
C HIS A 59 7.49 4.00 4.40
N ALA A 60 6.32 3.35 4.35
CA ALA A 60 5.98 2.31 3.39
C ALA A 60 4.76 2.69 2.54
N SER A 61 4.60 2.00 1.41
CA SER A 61 3.38 2.07 0.60
C SER A 61 2.30 1.14 1.17
N CYS A 62 1.03 1.49 0.98
CA CYS A 62 -0.10 0.60 1.31
C CYS A 62 -0.36 -0.47 0.23
N TYR A 63 0.44 -0.49 -0.85
CA TYR A 63 0.24 -1.33 -2.02
C TYR A 63 1.32 -2.41 -2.11
N ALA A 64 0.97 -3.63 -1.71
CA ALA A 64 1.87 -4.78 -1.78
C ALA A 64 1.85 -5.49 -3.15
N LEU A 65 0.88 -5.21 -4.02
CA LEU A 65 0.67 -5.97 -5.27
C LEU A 65 0.95 -5.16 -6.54
N VAL A 66 1.04 -3.82 -6.43
CA VAL A 66 1.06 -2.91 -7.58
C VAL A 66 2.25 -1.97 -7.48
N LYS A 67 3.07 -1.91 -8.53
CA LYS A 67 4.32 -1.12 -8.60
C LYS A 67 4.09 0.39 -8.67
N SER A 68 2.93 0.82 -9.16
CA SER A 68 2.59 2.25 -9.27
C SER A 68 1.43 2.63 -8.40
N HIS A 69 1.66 3.64 -7.56
CA HIS A 69 0.62 4.31 -6.78
C HIS A 69 -0.49 4.86 -7.66
N LYS A 70 -0.18 5.33 -8.88
CA LYS A 70 -1.19 5.90 -9.79
C LYS A 70 -2.18 4.83 -10.27
N VAL A 71 -1.68 3.66 -10.65
CA VAL A 71 -2.54 2.53 -11.07
C VAL A 71 -3.36 2.02 -9.90
N ALA A 72 -2.73 1.88 -8.72
CA ALA A 72 -3.44 1.48 -7.51
C ALA A 72 -4.52 2.50 -7.12
N HIS A 73 -4.22 3.81 -7.20
CA HIS A 73 -5.18 4.88 -6.96
C HIS A 73 -6.33 4.86 -7.96
N PHE A 74 -6.06 4.62 -9.24
CA PHE A 74 -7.11 4.55 -10.25
C PHE A 74 -8.01 3.32 -10.04
N ALA A 75 -7.41 2.16 -9.74
CA ALA A 75 -8.16 0.96 -9.42
C ALA A 75 -9.04 1.15 -8.18
N LEU A 76 -8.52 1.82 -7.15
CA LEU A 76 -9.24 2.02 -5.90
C LEU A 76 -10.06 3.31 -5.88
N ALA A 77 -10.05 4.11 -6.94
CA ALA A 77 -10.76 5.40 -6.99
C ALA A 77 -12.28 5.26 -6.81
N PRO A 78 -12.98 4.28 -7.43
CA PRO A 78 -14.42 4.10 -7.20
C PRO A 78 -14.74 3.75 -5.73
N TYR A 79 -13.90 2.93 -5.10
CA TYR A 79 -14.05 2.57 -3.68
C TYR A 79 -13.80 3.77 -2.76
N ARG A 80 -12.75 4.56 -3.03
CA ARG A 80 -12.45 5.79 -2.30
C ARG A 80 -13.57 6.82 -2.44
N LEU A 81 -14.14 6.94 -3.64
CA LEU A 81 -15.28 7.83 -3.89
C LEU A 81 -16.51 7.36 -3.12
N TYR A 82 -16.80 6.06 -3.13
CA TYR A 82 -17.89 5.50 -2.33
C TYR A 82 -17.72 5.80 -0.84
N HIS A 83 -16.53 5.56 -0.27
CA HIS A 83 -16.25 5.86 1.13
C HIS A 83 -16.33 7.37 1.44
N ARG A 84 -15.91 8.24 0.53
CA ARG A 84 -16.06 9.70 0.72
C ARG A 84 -17.51 10.16 0.68
N LEU A 85 -18.35 9.55 -0.16
CA LEU A 85 -19.75 9.93 -0.32
C LEU A 85 -20.68 9.30 0.72
N PHE A 86 -20.37 8.08 1.16
CA PHE A 86 -21.27 7.27 1.99
C PHE A 86 -20.62 6.76 3.30
N GLY A 87 -19.33 6.99 3.52
CA GLY A 87 -18.60 6.48 4.69
C GLY A 87 -19.05 7.06 6.04
N GLN A 88 -19.76 8.19 6.07
CA GLN A 88 -20.41 8.71 7.28
C GLN A 88 -21.71 7.95 7.65
N LEU A 89 -22.26 7.15 6.74
CA LEU A 89 -23.56 6.48 6.89
C LEU A 89 -23.43 4.96 7.11
N SER A 90 -22.22 4.41 7.28
CA SER A 90 -21.99 2.96 7.11
C SER A 90 -20.98 2.38 8.10
N ASP A 91 -21.18 2.57 9.41
CA ASP A 91 -20.32 1.95 10.43
C ASP A 91 -20.74 0.51 10.82
N THR A 92 -21.85 -0.04 10.32
CA THR A 92 -22.38 -1.30 10.87
C THR A 92 -22.12 -2.57 10.05
N ASP A 93 -21.68 -2.53 8.79
CA ASP A 93 -21.70 -3.73 7.91
C ASP A 93 -20.40 -4.11 7.18
N LEU A 94 -19.30 -3.36 7.36
CA LEU A 94 -18.06 -3.58 6.61
C LEU A 94 -17.01 -4.44 7.32
N MET A 95 -17.23 -4.80 8.59
CA MET A 95 -16.25 -5.55 9.39
C MET A 95 -16.21 -7.07 9.14
N THR A 96 -17.15 -7.63 8.36
CA THR A 96 -17.28 -9.11 8.18
C THR A 96 -16.97 -9.61 6.78
N LYS A 97 -16.77 -8.75 5.77
CA LYS A 97 -16.52 -9.19 4.40
C LYS A 97 -15.09 -8.87 3.96
N PRO A 98 -14.27 -9.87 3.61
CA PRO A 98 -12.95 -9.59 3.05
C PRO A 98 -13.16 -8.83 1.74
N ILE A 99 -12.39 -7.75 1.57
CA ILE A 99 -12.14 -6.97 0.34
C ILE A 99 -13.31 -7.08 -0.66
N LEU A 100 -14.20 -6.08 -0.72
CA LEU A 100 -15.37 -6.07 -1.61
C LEU A 100 -15.03 -6.72 -2.97
N SER A 101 -15.83 -7.70 -3.39
CA SER A 101 -15.68 -8.51 -4.62
C SER A 101 -15.25 -7.70 -5.85
N TYR A 102 -15.73 -6.45 -5.95
CA TYR A 102 -15.33 -5.51 -6.98
C TYR A 102 -13.82 -5.24 -7.03
N ALA A 103 -13.16 -5.03 -5.89
CA ALA A 103 -11.72 -4.76 -5.85
C ALA A 103 -10.91 -5.95 -6.36
N SER A 104 -11.33 -7.19 -6.08
CA SER A 104 -10.74 -8.40 -6.66
C SER A 104 -10.94 -8.44 -8.18
N THR A 105 -12.18 -8.28 -8.65
CA THR A 105 -12.51 -8.29 -10.10
C THR A 105 -11.76 -7.20 -10.86
N LEU A 106 -11.64 -6.03 -10.25
CA LEU A 106 -10.97 -4.88 -10.85
C LEU A 106 -9.46 -5.07 -10.87
N LEU A 107 -8.85 -5.59 -9.79
CA LEU A 107 -7.43 -5.97 -9.80
C LEU A 107 -7.14 -7.05 -10.86
N HIS A 108 -8.02 -8.05 -11.02
CA HIS A 108 -7.94 -9.04 -12.09
C HIS A 108 -8.08 -8.41 -13.49
N PHE A 109 -8.97 -7.44 -13.65
CA PHE A 109 -9.14 -6.70 -14.90
C PHE A 109 -7.88 -5.87 -15.24
N PHE A 110 -7.34 -5.13 -14.26
CA PHE A 110 -6.08 -4.40 -14.43
C PHE A 110 -4.89 -5.33 -14.67
N LYS A 111 -4.86 -6.52 -14.06
CA LYS A 111 -3.86 -7.55 -14.36
C LYS A 111 -3.87 -7.97 -15.83
N ASN A 112 -5.04 -7.98 -16.46
CA ASN A 112 -5.23 -8.41 -17.85
C ASN A 112 -5.13 -7.28 -18.89
N LEU A 113 -4.97 -6.03 -18.46
CA LEU A 113 -4.74 -4.90 -19.35
C LEU A 113 -3.28 -4.92 -19.87
N PRO A 114 -3.05 -4.91 -21.20
CA PRO A 114 -1.70 -5.01 -21.77
C PRO A 114 -0.76 -3.87 -21.35
N ILE A 115 -1.30 -2.74 -20.89
CA ILE A 115 -0.55 -1.56 -20.43
C ILE A 115 -0.14 -1.68 -18.95
N ALA A 116 -0.77 -2.57 -18.17
CA ALA A 116 -0.60 -2.66 -16.72
C ALA A 116 0.06 -3.99 -16.26
N LYS A 117 0.38 -4.91 -17.17
CA LYS A 117 1.04 -6.19 -16.85
C LYS A 117 2.39 -6.04 -16.16
N ASP A 118 3.15 -4.99 -16.48
CA ASP A 118 4.44 -4.74 -15.82
C ASP A 118 4.29 -4.10 -14.43
N LEU A 119 3.07 -3.71 -14.06
CA LEU A 119 2.74 -2.94 -12.86
C LEU A 119 2.09 -3.77 -11.76
N ILE A 120 1.70 -5.02 -12.01
CA ILE A 120 0.98 -5.88 -11.05
C ILE A 120 1.60 -7.28 -11.12
N PHE A 121 1.80 -7.96 -9.97
CA PHE A 121 2.20 -9.38 -9.93
C PHE A 121 1.08 -10.34 -10.38
#